data_AF-A0A401NN62-F1
#
_entry.id   AF-A0A401NN62-F1
#
_cell.length_a   1.000
_cell.length_b   1.000
_cell.length_c   1.000
_cell.angle_alpha   90.00
_cell.angle_beta   90.00
_cell.angle_gamma   90.00
#
_symmetry.space_group_name_H-M   'P 1'
#
loop_
_entity.id
_entity.type
_entity.pdbx_description
1 polymer ?
#
loop_
_entity_poly.entity_id
_entity_poly.type
_entity_poly.pdbx_seq_one_letter_code
_entity_poly.pdbx_strand_id
1 'polypeptide(L)'
;VSLQPCMHSFCAACYSGWMERSSLCPTCRCPVERISKNHMVNNLVEAYLLQHPEKCRSGDELQSMDARNKITHDMLQPKIKRSFSDEEVSSEDFLELSDVDSESSDFSQPHIVCRQCPGYRPESNPSTFLPGIRTSDAPSTSTSIPVAVQDYTCPARGPHMICTCCFQPMPDRRAEREQNPTITPQHCTWKLCNNYLASRGLTWKEMLQESLLALQRGKFALADYHVTTNVILCYCCGLHSFRELAYQYRQNIPAAELPESVTARPNCYWGRNCRTQVKAHHAMKFNHICEQTRFKN
;
A
#
# COMPACT_ATOMS: atom_id res chain seq x y z
N VAL A 1 23.77 2.20 -12.54
CA VAL A 1 22.45 2.84 -12.81
C VAL A 1 21.61 2.83 -11.55
N SER A 2 20.77 3.83 -11.35
CA SER A 2 19.75 3.87 -10.30
C SER A 2 18.36 3.68 -10.88
N LEU A 3 17.53 2.89 -10.21
CA LEU A 3 16.15 2.64 -10.60
C LEU A 3 15.23 3.61 -9.88
N GLN A 4 14.28 4.21 -10.58
CA GLN A 4 13.30 5.12 -9.99
C GLN A 4 11.91 4.48 -9.95
N PRO A 5 11.10 4.74 -8.91
CA PRO A 5 11.31 5.76 -7.85
C PRO A 5 12.16 5.31 -6.65
N CYS A 6 12.54 4.04 -6.58
CA CYS A 6 13.16 3.47 -5.37
C CYS A 6 14.63 3.86 -5.12
N MET A 7 15.31 4.46 -6.08
CA MET A 7 16.73 4.87 -6.08
C MET A 7 17.77 3.78 -5.80
N HIS A 8 17.39 2.49 -5.81
CA HIS A 8 18.37 1.41 -5.69
C HIS A 8 19.33 1.39 -6.88
N SER A 9 20.63 1.27 -6.58
CA SER A 9 21.70 1.36 -7.55
C SER A 9 22.29 -0.01 -7.86
N PHE A 10 22.48 -0.30 -9.14
CA PHE A 10 23.03 -1.56 -9.64
C PHE A 10 24.06 -1.31 -10.75
N CYS A 11 24.96 -2.27 -10.96
CA CYS A 11 25.73 -2.35 -12.21
C CYS A 11 24.78 -2.43 -13.42
N ALA A 12 25.11 -1.72 -14.50
CA ALA A 12 24.28 -1.66 -15.70
C ALA A 12 24.14 -3.04 -16.37
N ALA A 13 25.24 -3.80 -16.47
CA ALA A 13 25.24 -5.17 -16.99
C ALA A 13 24.39 -6.12 -16.12
N CYS A 14 24.54 -6.05 -14.79
CA CYS A 14 23.77 -6.92 -13.88
C CYS A 14 22.27 -6.62 -13.94
N TYR A 15 21.89 -5.34 -13.99
CA TYR A 15 20.49 -4.99 -14.12
C TYR A 15 19.93 -5.35 -15.49
N SER A 16 20.74 -5.29 -16.55
CA SER A 16 20.34 -5.72 -17.90
C SER A 16 19.89 -7.19 -17.94
N GLY A 17 20.62 -8.09 -17.29
CA GLY A 17 20.20 -9.50 -17.16
C GLY A 17 18.97 -9.73 -16.28
N TRP A 18 18.63 -8.77 -15.41
CA TRP A 18 17.41 -8.80 -14.61
C TRP A 18 16.18 -8.32 -15.39
N MET A 19 16.35 -7.28 -16.22
CA MET A 19 15.27 -6.69 -17.02
C MET A 19 14.58 -7.70 -17.94
N GLU A 20 15.29 -8.73 -18.39
CA GLU A 20 14.72 -9.82 -19.19
C GLU A 20 13.66 -10.63 -18.44
N ARG A 21 13.71 -10.65 -17.11
CA ARG A 21 12.86 -11.50 -16.26
C ARG A 21 11.80 -10.70 -15.52
N SER A 22 12.07 -9.42 -15.24
CA SER A 22 11.17 -8.60 -14.44
C SER A 22 11.38 -7.11 -14.68
N SER A 23 10.26 -6.37 -14.73
CA SER A 23 10.23 -4.90 -14.69
C SER A 23 10.27 -4.32 -13.27
N LEU A 24 10.44 -5.17 -12.25
CA LEU A 24 10.50 -4.77 -10.84
C LEU A 24 11.94 -4.64 -10.36
N CYS A 25 12.18 -3.75 -9.40
CA CYS A 25 13.48 -3.59 -8.77
C CYS A 25 13.95 -4.91 -8.11
N PRO A 26 15.21 -5.36 -8.33
CA PRO A 26 15.73 -6.60 -7.73
C PRO A 26 15.67 -6.61 -6.20
N THR A 27 15.90 -5.45 -5.57
CA THR A 27 15.93 -5.30 -4.12
C THR A 27 14.54 -5.17 -3.54
N CYS A 28 13.77 -4.15 -3.96
CA CYS A 28 12.51 -3.80 -3.29
C CYS A 28 11.25 -4.21 -4.04
N ARG A 29 11.39 -4.80 -5.23
CA ARG A 29 10.27 -5.19 -6.10
C ARG A 29 9.33 -4.05 -6.49
N CYS A 30 9.70 -2.79 -6.26
CA CYS A 30 8.94 -1.65 -6.77
C CYS A 30 9.00 -1.61 -8.30
N PRO A 31 7.89 -1.30 -8.98
CA PRO A 31 7.88 -1.07 -10.41
C PRO A 31 8.92 -0.02 -10.80
N VAL A 32 9.69 -0.32 -11.84
CA VAL A 32 10.73 0.58 -12.33
C VAL A 32 10.15 1.45 -13.43
N GLU A 33 10.03 2.74 -13.16
CA GLU A 33 9.48 3.72 -14.10
C GLU A 33 10.58 4.34 -14.96
N ARG A 34 11.76 4.57 -14.36
CA ARG A 34 12.91 5.17 -15.05
C ARG A 34 14.21 4.58 -14.56
N ILE A 35 15.20 4.52 -15.45
CA ILE A 35 16.58 4.14 -15.16
C ILE A 35 17.43 5.39 -15.40
N SER A 36 18.37 5.67 -14.50
CA SER A 36 19.25 6.84 -14.62
C SER A 36 20.69 6.50 -14.27
N LYS A 37 21.66 7.22 -14.83
CA LYS A 37 23.06 7.15 -14.40
C LYS A 37 23.20 7.83 -13.04
N ASN A 38 23.89 7.18 -12.11
CA ASN A 38 24.16 7.75 -10.80
C ASN A 38 25.58 8.32 -10.80
N HIS A 39 25.70 9.60 -11.17
CA HIS A 39 27.00 10.25 -11.28
C HIS A 39 27.75 10.28 -9.94
N MET A 40 27.05 10.42 -8.81
CA MET A 40 27.69 10.40 -7.49
C MET A 40 28.36 9.05 -7.20
N VAL A 41 27.64 7.94 -7.40
CA VAL A 41 28.21 6.60 -7.19
C VAL A 41 29.33 6.31 -8.18
N ASN A 42 29.18 6.72 -9.43
CA ASN A 42 30.24 6.54 -10.44
C ASN A 42 31.51 7.30 -10.05
N ASN A 43 31.40 8.56 -9.64
CA ASN A 43 32.54 9.37 -9.22
C ASN A 43 33.22 8.80 -7.96
N LEU A 44 32.43 8.25 -7.01
CA LEU A 44 32.97 7.58 -5.83
C LEU A 44 33.76 6.32 -6.21
N VAL A 45 33.23 5.51 -7.14
CA VAL A 45 33.92 4.31 -7.64
C VAL A 45 35.20 4.72 -8.38
N GLU A 46 35.15 5.73 -9.22
CA GLU A 46 36.32 6.24 -9.95
C GLU A 46 37.41 6.73 -9.00
N ALA A 47 37.05 7.57 -8.03
CA ALA A 47 37.99 8.05 -7.01
C ALA A 47 38.60 6.91 -6.19
N TYR A 48 37.80 5.89 -5.85
CA TYR A 48 38.27 4.71 -5.13
C TYR A 48 39.28 3.91 -5.95
N LEU A 49 39.03 3.70 -7.24
CA LEU A 49 39.92 2.95 -8.14
C LEU A 49 41.21 3.70 -8.46
N LEU A 50 41.19 5.04 -8.49
CA LEU A 50 42.41 5.84 -8.60
C LEU A 50 43.37 5.62 -7.41
N GLN A 51 42.82 5.43 -6.21
CA GLN A 51 43.62 5.14 -5.00
C GLN A 51 43.98 3.65 -4.86
N HIS A 52 43.20 2.77 -5.48
CA HIS A 52 43.35 1.32 -5.41
C HIS A 52 43.35 0.65 -6.80
N PRO A 53 44.40 0.84 -7.61
CA PRO A 53 44.48 0.27 -8.95
C PRO A 53 44.41 -1.26 -8.98
N GLU A 54 44.83 -1.92 -7.89
CA GLU A 54 44.76 -3.39 -7.73
C GLU A 54 43.34 -3.94 -7.68
N LYS A 55 42.34 -3.09 -7.44
CA LYS A 55 40.92 -3.45 -7.38
C LYS A 55 40.19 -3.17 -8.69
N CYS A 56 40.88 -2.62 -9.69
CA CYS A 56 40.32 -2.49 -11.03
C CYS A 56 40.02 -3.87 -11.61
N ARG A 57 38.87 -3.99 -12.27
CA ARG A 57 38.57 -5.17 -13.09
C ARG A 57 39.61 -5.32 -14.20
N SER A 58 39.85 -6.56 -14.62
CA SER A 58 40.66 -6.81 -15.82
C SER A 58 39.98 -6.23 -17.07
N GLY A 59 40.77 -5.96 -18.11
CA GLY A 59 40.24 -5.46 -19.39
C GLY A 59 39.20 -6.41 -20.00
N ASP A 60 39.43 -7.72 -19.92
CA ASP A 60 38.51 -8.74 -20.44
C ASP A 60 37.17 -8.75 -19.67
N GLU A 61 37.20 -8.59 -18.35
CA GLU A 61 35.98 -8.52 -17.55
C GLU A 61 35.19 -7.25 -17.89
N LEU A 62 35.86 -6.10 -18.03
CA LEU A 62 35.24 -4.85 -18.44
C LEU A 62 34.52 -4.97 -19.79
N GLN A 63 35.21 -5.50 -20.81
CA GLN A 63 34.61 -5.72 -22.13
C GLN A 63 33.41 -6.67 -22.06
N SER A 64 33.53 -7.73 -21.25
CA SER A 64 32.41 -8.66 -21.00
C SER A 64 31.23 -7.98 -20.31
N MET A 65 31.46 -7.10 -19.33
CA MET A 65 30.39 -6.35 -18.67
C MET A 65 29.69 -5.41 -19.66
N ASP A 66 30.47 -4.68 -20.46
CA ASP A 66 29.94 -3.73 -21.43
C ASP A 66 29.12 -4.43 -22.52
N ALA A 67 29.59 -5.58 -23.02
CA ALA A 67 28.84 -6.38 -24.00
C ALA A 67 27.49 -6.88 -23.46
N ARG A 68 27.36 -7.11 -22.15
CA ARG A 68 26.10 -7.53 -21.50
C ARG A 68 25.19 -6.37 -21.12
N ASN A 69 25.67 -5.12 -21.20
CA ASN A 69 24.88 -3.95 -20.86
C ASN A 69 23.91 -3.61 -21.98
N LYS A 70 22.61 -3.84 -21.74
CA LYS A 70 21.52 -3.55 -22.67
C LYS A 70 20.86 -2.20 -22.40
N ILE A 71 21.34 -1.42 -21.43
CA ILE A 71 20.78 -0.12 -21.08
C ILE A 71 21.34 0.91 -22.07
N THR A 72 20.50 1.30 -23.02
CA THR A 72 20.85 2.26 -24.06
C THR A 72 20.69 3.70 -23.59
N HIS A 73 21.24 4.66 -24.36
CA HIS A 73 21.22 6.08 -24.00
C HIS A 73 19.80 6.67 -23.95
N ASP A 74 18.92 6.23 -24.84
CA ASP A 74 17.49 6.58 -24.89
C ASP A 74 16.73 6.09 -23.65
N MET A 75 17.08 4.93 -23.08
CA MET A 75 16.49 4.45 -21.82
C MET A 75 16.83 5.34 -20.61
N LEU A 76 17.90 6.14 -20.72
CA LEU A 76 18.36 7.05 -19.67
C LEU A 76 17.76 8.46 -19.80
N GLN A 77 17.26 8.82 -20.99
CA GLN A 77 16.66 10.11 -21.24
C GLN A 77 15.21 10.14 -20.73
N PRO A 78 14.76 11.26 -20.14
CA PRO A 78 13.34 11.45 -19.85
C PRO A 78 12.55 11.37 -21.16
N LYS A 79 11.47 10.59 -21.21
CA LYS A 79 10.54 10.63 -22.34
C LYS A 79 9.84 11.99 -22.35
N ILE A 80 10.41 12.95 -23.06
CA ILE A 80 9.76 14.23 -23.33
C ILE A 80 8.59 13.91 -24.27
N LYS A 81 7.36 13.86 -23.75
CA LYS A 81 6.18 13.96 -24.61
C LYS A 81 6.22 15.37 -25.22
N ARG A 82 6.74 15.50 -26.44
CA ARG A 82 6.51 16.69 -27.24
C ARG A 82 5.01 16.71 -27.54
N SER A 83 4.28 17.55 -26.83
CA SER A 83 2.97 18.01 -27.24
C SER A 83 3.17 18.84 -28.50
N PHE A 84 3.01 18.24 -29.66
CA PHE A 84 2.84 18.97 -30.91
C PHE A 84 1.63 18.37 -31.61
N SER A 85 0.60 19.19 -31.69
CA SER A 85 -0.50 19.09 -32.65
C SER A 85 0.06 19.02 -34.05
N ASP A 86 -0.41 18.08 -34.86
CA ASP A 86 -1.18 18.40 -36.05
C ASP A 86 -1.87 17.13 -36.58
N GLU A 87 -3.08 17.37 -37.08
CA GLU A 87 -4.08 16.44 -37.57
C GLU A 87 -3.66 15.68 -38.84
N GLU A 88 -4.41 14.59 -39.10
CA GLU A 88 -4.83 14.02 -40.40
C GLU A 88 -4.49 12.53 -40.63
N VAL A 89 -5.46 11.67 -40.26
CA VAL A 89 -6.23 10.75 -41.13
C VAL A 89 -5.65 9.40 -41.62
N SER A 90 -6.52 8.37 -41.44
CA SER A 90 -6.73 7.11 -42.18
C SER A 90 -5.89 5.87 -41.84
N SER A 91 -6.49 4.86 -41.21
CA SER A 91 -7.30 3.83 -41.89
C SER A 91 -7.72 2.74 -40.90
N GLU A 92 -8.94 2.27 -41.13
CA GLU A 92 -9.59 1.11 -40.55
C GLU A 92 -8.69 -0.12 -40.33
N ASP A 93 -8.74 -0.71 -39.12
CA ASP A 93 -8.68 -2.17 -39.03
C ASP A 93 -9.51 -2.69 -37.85
N PHE A 94 -10.45 -3.54 -38.24
CA PHE A 94 -11.56 -4.09 -37.49
C PHE A 94 -11.12 -5.47 -37.01
N LEU A 95 -10.89 -5.64 -35.70
CA LEU A 95 -10.77 -6.97 -35.09
C LEU A 95 -11.89 -7.15 -34.06
N GLU A 96 -12.97 -7.68 -34.61
CA GLU A 96 -14.05 -8.39 -33.97
C GLU A 96 -13.49 -9.55 -33.13
N LEU A 97 -13.63 -9.47 -31.80
CA LEU A 97 -13.59 -10.65 -30.94
C LEU A 97 -14.95 -10.73 -30.26
N SER A 98 -15.69 -11.73 -30.72
CA SER A 98 -17.06 -12.03 -30.37
C SER A 98 -17.25 -12.33 -28.89
N ASP A 99 -18.36 -11.80 -28.40
CA ASP A 99 -18.97 -12.09 -27.12
C ASP A 99 -19.23 -13.60 -26.97
N VAL A 100 -18.63 -14.19 -25.95
CA VAL A 100 -19.14 -15.43 -25.35
C VAL A 100 -19.75 -15.02 -24.02
N ASP A 101 -21.06 -14.76 -24.08
CA ASP A 101 -21.93 -14.60 -22.92
C ASP A 101 -21.85 -15.90 -22.08
N SER A 102 -21.63 -15.73 -20.78
CA SER A 102 -21.93 -16.77 -19.80
C SER A 102 -22.81 -16.11 -18.78
N GLU A 103 -24.10 -16.34 -19.00
CA GLU A 103 -25.25 -15.83 -18.28
C GLU A 103 -25.07 -15.61 -16.78
N SER A 104 -25.54 -14.43 -16.40
CA SER A 104 -26.02 -14.00 -15.10
C SER A 104 -26.36 -15.10 -14.10
N SER A 105 -25.67 -15.05 -12.96
CA SER A 105 -26.37 -15.18 -11.68
C SER A 105 -26.60 -13.77 -11.15
N ASP A 106 -27.84 -13.32 -11.19
CA ASP A 106 -28.32 -12.11 -10.54
C ASP A 106 -27.92 -12.13 -9.06
N PHE A 107 -26.95 -11.29 -8.72
CA PHE A 107 -26.72 -10.83 -7.36
C PHE A 107 -26.56 -9.32 -7.45
N SER A 108 -27.66 -8.60 -7.38
CA SER A 108 -27.74 -7.25 -6.79
C SER A 108 -26.47 -6.91 -5.99
N GLN A 109 -25.52 -6.21 -6.61
CA GLN A 109 -24.32 -5.78 -5.90
C GLN A 109 -24.81 -4.86 -4.77
N PRO A 110 -24.50 -5.15 -3.50
CA PRO A 110 -24.90 -4.25 -2.43
C PRO A 110 -24.23 -2.90 -2.69
N HIS A 111 -25.05 -1.85 -2.81
CA HIS A 111 -24.57 -0.49 -2.98
C HIS A 111 -23.63 -0.18 -1.81
N ILE A 112 -22.33 -0.09 -2.09
CA ILE A 112 -21.30 0.07 -1.06
C ILE A 112 -21.39 1.51 -0.53
N VAL A 113 -21.98 1.70 0.65
CA VAL A 113 -22.12 3.00 1.30
C VAL A 113 -20.99 3.19 2.32
N CYS A 114 -20.19 4.25 2.17
CA CYS A 114 -19.18 4.61 3.17
C CYS A 114 -19.67 5.68 4.15
N ARG A 115 -18.90 5.92 5.21
CA ARG A 115 -19.21 6.93 6.24
C ARG A 115 -19.30 8.36 5.72
N GLN A 116 -18.78 8.60 4.52
CA GLN A 116 -18.77 9.91 3.86
C GLN A 116 -19.91 10.05 2.84
N CYS A 117 -20.79 9.04 2.70
CA CYS A 117 -21.96 9.13 1.84
C CYS A 117 -23.10 9.93 2.50
N PRO A 118 -23.84 10.75 1.73
CA PRO A 118 -25.09 11.33 2.17
C PRO A 118 -26.06 10.20 2.57
N GLY A 119 -26.49 10.17 3.83
CA GLY A 119 -27.43 9.15 4.34
C GLY A 119 -26.81 7.90 4.98
N TYR A 120 -25.49 7.86 5.22
CA TYR A 120 -24.88 6.80 6.02
C TYR A 120 -25.50 6.77 7.43
N ARG A 121 -26.28 5.72 7.73
CA ARG A 121 -26.71 5.38 9.08
C ARG A 121 -25.77 4.27 9.59
N PRO A 122 -25.15 4.40 10.78
CA PRO A 122 -24.49 3.26 11.41
C PRO A 122 -25.52 2.14 11.56
N GLU A 123 -25.30 0.99 10.94
CA GLU A 123 -26.28 -0.11 10.96
C GLU A 123 -26.58 -0.52 12.41
N SER A 124 -27.81 -0.24 12.84
CA SER A 124 -28.52 -1.00 13.86
C SER A 124 -29.04 -2.27 13.19
N ASN A 125 -28.60 -3.44 13.66
CA ASN A 125 -29.06 -4.79 13.28
C ASN A 125 -30.56 -4.85 12.91
N PRO A 126 -30.97 -5.48 11.80
CA PRO A 126 -32.36 -5.83 11.58
C PRO A 126 -32.70 -7.21 12.19
N SER A 127 -33.47 -7.14 13.27
CA SER A 127 -34.63 -8.00 13.58
C SER A 127 -34.41 -9.41 14.15
N THR A 128 -34.75 -9.56 15.44
CA THR A 128 -35.69 -10.62 15.86
C THR A 128 -36.89 -9.93 16.51
N PHE A 129 -38.07 -10.20 15.97
CA PHE A 129 -39.36 -9.65 16.39
C PHE A 129 -39.76 -10.14 17.79
N LEU A 130 -40.19 -9.24 18.67
CA LEU A 130 -41.23 -9.47 19.68
C LEU A 130 -42.02 -8.16 19.89
N PRO A 131 -43.38 -8.17 19.89
CA PRO A 131 -44.17 -6.98 20.11
C PRO A 131 -44.48 -6.77 21.60
N GLY A 132 -44.37 -5.52 22.04
CA GLY A 132 -45.05 -5.03 23.24
C GLY A 132 -44.13 -4.62 24.38
N ILE A 133 -43.98 -3.31 24.57
CA ILE A 133 -44.36 -2.56 25.79
C ILE A 133 -43.79 -1.14 25.64
N ARG A 134 -44.67 -0.14 25.76
CA ARG A 134 -44.35 1.29 25.84
C ARG A 134 -44.04 1.65 27.30
N THR A 135 -42.96 2.40 27.56
CA THR A 135 -42.87 3.40 28.66
C THR A 135 -41.64 4.31 28.51
N SER A 136 -41.91 5.62 28.32
CA SER A 136 -41.29 6.85 28.87
C SER A 136 -39.77 7.03 29.14
N ASP A 137 -39.27 8.14 28.57
CA ASP A 137 -38.45 9.25 29.12
C ASP A 137 -37.08 9.03 29.80
N ALA A 138 -36.01 9.59 29.18
CA ALA A 138 -34.92 10.32 29.85
C ALA A 138 -34.04 11.10 28.83
N PRO A 139 -33.44 12.27 29.19
CA PRO A 139 -33.00 13.29 28.23
C PRO A 139 -31.53 13.14 27.76
N SER A 140 -31.32 13.44 26.49
CA SER A 140 -30.02 13.65 25.86
C SER A 140 -29.34 14.92 26.37
N THR A 141 -28.05 14.83 26.73
CA THR A 141 -27.16 15.99 26.80
C THR A 141 -25.90 15.70 25.99
N SER A 142 -25.97 16.09 24.72
CA SER A 142 -24.84 16.23 23.81
C SER A 142 -24.41 17.69 23.80
N THR A 143 -23.16 17.99 24.14
CA THR A 143 -22.54 19.28 23.81
C THR A 143 -21.38 19.01 22.86
N SER A 144 -21.67 19.23 21.58
CA SER A 144 -20.73 19.24 20.46
C SER A 144 -19.94 20.55 20.44
N ILE A 145 -18.62 20.47 20.28
CA ILE A 145 -17.78 21.59 19.82
C ILE A 145 -17.40 21.32 18.35
N PRO A 146 -17.67 22.23 17.40
CA PRO A 146 -17.37 22.03 15.99
C PRO A 146 -15.95 22.52 15.67
N VAL A 147 -15.10 21.63 15.16
CA VAL A 147 -13.92 22.03 14.38
C VAL A 147 -14.22 21.69 12.92
N ALA A 148 -14.52 22.72 12.14
CA ALA A 148 -14.81 22.63 10.72
C ALA A 148 -13.51 22.32 9.94
N VAL A 149 -13.19 21.04 9.81
CA VAL A 149 -12.47 20.54 8.63
C VAL A 149 -13.57 20.23 7.61
N GLN A 150 -13.48 20.75 6.38
CA GLN A 150 -14.46 20.43 5.34
C GLN A 150 -14.41 18.92 5.07
N ASP A 151 -15.32 18.18 5.70
CA ASP A 151 -15.45 16.75 5.52
C ASP A 151 -15.94 16.46 4.10
N TYR A 152 -15.05 15.87 3.29
CA TYR A 152 -15.41 15.39 1.95
C TYR A 152 -16.64 14.49 2.04
N THR A 153 -17.65 14.82 1.24
CA THR A 153 -18.90 14.05 1.11
C THR A 153 -18.93 13.38 -0.25
N CYS A 154 -19.24 12.09 -0.29
CA CYS A 154 -19.27 11.30 -1.51
C CYS A 154 -20.40 11.76 -2.43
N PRO A 155 -20.18 11.80 -3.76
CA PRO A 155 -21.27 12.00 -4.71
C PRO A 155 -22.22 10.79 -4.69
N ALA A 156 -23.48 11.00 -5.11
CA ALA A 156 -24.58 10.03 -4.99
C ALA A 156 -24.32 8.65 -5.63
N ARG A 157 -23.32 8.53 -6.50
CA ARG A 157 -22.82 7.28 -7.10
C ARG A 157 -21.30 7.27 -7.29
N GLY A 158 -20.57 7.91 -6.38
CA GLY A 158 -19.11 7.91 -6.42
C GLY A 158 -18.53 6.50 -6.36
N PRO A 159 -17.38 6.23 -7.00
CA PRO A 159 -16.72 4.94 -6.86
C PRO A 159 -16.27 4.77 -5.41
N HIS A 160 -16.50 3.58 -4.85
CA HIS A 160 -16.08 3.21 -3.51
C HIS A 160 -15.19 1.99 -3.59
N MET A 161 -14.13 1.99 -2.80
CA MET A 161 -13.28 0.82 -2.65
C MET A 161 -13.37 0.31 -1.22
N ILE A 162 -13.36 -1.02 -1.08
CA ILE A 162 -13.16 -1.64 0.21
C ILE A 162 -11.68 -1.57 0.50
N CYS A 163 -11.35 -0.88 1.57
CA CYS A 163 -10.00 -0.86 2.05
C CYS A 163 -9.52 -2.26 2.47
N THR A 164 -8.32 -2.62 2.03
CA THR A 164 -7.70 -3.94 2.27
C THR A 164 -7.21 -4.19 3.69
N CYS A 165 -7.50 -3.32 4.66
CA CYS A 165 -7.17 -3.59 6.06
C CYS A 165 -8.21 -3.15 7.09
N CYS A 166 -8.81 -1.98 6.87
CA CYS A 166 -10.08 -1.57 7.44
C CYS A 166 -11.25 -2.51 7.25
N PHE A 167 -11.32 -2.95 5.99
CA PHE A 167 -12.48 -3.56 5.36
C PHE A 167 -13.75 -2.72 5.46
N GLN A 168 -13.60 -1.45 5.82
CA GLN A 168 -14.64 -0.44 5.72
C GLN A 168 -14.65 0.14 4.30
N PRO A 169 -15.84 0.39 3.74
CA PRO A 169 -15.96 1.15 2.52
C PRO A 169 -15.40 2.57 2.68
N MET A 170 -14.72 3.04 1.66
CA MET A 170 -14.20 4.40 1.56
C MET A 170 -14.40 4.90 0.13
N PRO A 171 -14.54 6.22 -0.10
CA PRO A 171 -14.57 6.74 -1.47
C PRO A 171 -13.30 6.31 -2.20
N ASP A 172 -13.34 6.11 -3.50
CA ASP A 172 -12.16 5.89 -4.33
C ASP A 172 -11.83 7.19 -5.08
N ARG A 173 -10.82 7.93 -4.57
CA ARG A 173 -10.43 9.25 -5.12
C ARG A 173 -9.06 9.20 -5.78
N ARG A 174 -8.60 8.01 -6.22
CA ARG A 174 -7.28 7.86 -6.84
C ARG A 174 -7.13 8.71 -8.09
N ALA A 175 -8.12 8.66 -8.97
CA ALA A 175 -8.18 9.48 -10.19
C ALA A 175 -8.22 10.99 -9.89
N GLU A 176 -8.98 11.42 -8.87
CA GLU A 176 -9.02 12.83 -8.46
C GLU A 176 -7.65 13.31 -7.97
N ARG A 177 -6.94 12.48 -7.19
CA ARG A 177 -5.61 12.81 -6.66
C ARG A 177 -4.54 12.86 -7.75
N GLU A 178 -4.64 12.02 -8.77
CA GLU A 178 -3.75 12.07 -9.94
C GLU A 178 -3.86 13.43 -10.65
N GLN A 179 -5.04 14.03 -10.65
CA GLN A 179 -5.29 15.35 -11.24
C GLN A 179 -4.96 16.50 -10.27
N ASN A 180 -5.09 16.28 -8.96
CA ASN A 180 -4.79 17.28 -7.94
C ASN A 180 -4.01 16.69 -6.74
N PRO A 181 -2.68 16.89 -6.68
CA PRO A 181 -1.82 16.38 -5.61
C PRO A 181 -2.11 16.95 -4.21
N THR A 182 -2.87 18.04 -4.09
CA THR A 182 -3.27 18.62 -2.79
C THR A 182 -4.35 17.79 -2.09
N ILE A 183 -4.99 16.86 -2.80
CA ILE A 183 -5.96 15.92 -2.24
C ILE A 183 -5.23 14.89 -1.36
N THR A 184 -5.67 14.80 -0.11
CA THR A 184 -5.08 13.89 0.88
C THR A 184 -5.23 12.42 0.46
N PRO A 185 -4.16 11.60 0.62
CA PRO A 185 -4.22 10.18 0.29
C PRO A 185 -5.25 9.45 1.16
N GLN A 186 -5.89 8.44 0.59
CA GLN A 186 -6.89 7.68 1.30
C GLN A 186 -6.24 6.58 2.14
N HIS A 187 -6.44 6.65 3.46
CA HIS A 187 -5.78 5.75 4.40
C HIS A 187 -6.76 4.81 5.05
N CYS A 188 -6.45 3.52 4.92
CA CYS A 188 -7.20 2.51 5.63
C CYS A 188 -6.31 1.27 5.87
N THR A 189 -6.51 0.56 7.00
CA THR A 189 -5.53 -0.04 7.96
C THR A 189 -5.30 0.88 9.14
N TRP A 190 -5.11 2.14 8.79
CA TRP A 190 -4.83 3.24 9.68
C TRP A 190 -6.04 3.44 10.60
N LYS A 191 -7.32 3.34 10.20
CA LYS A 191 -8.46 3.75 11.08
C LYS A 191 -8.59 3.13 12.49
N LEU A 192 -8.48 1.81 12.73
CA LEU A 192 -8.57 1.30 14.13
C LEU A 192 -7.30 1.68 14.90
N CYS A 193 -6.14 1.48 14.27
CA CYS A 193 -4.86 1.91 14.82
C CYS A 193 -4.82 3.44 15.01
N ASN A 194 -5.54 4.23 14.22
CA ASN A 194 -5.63 5.68 14.28
C ASN A 194 -6.62 6.15 15.28
N ASN A 195 -7.76 5.50 15.36
CA ASN A 195 -8.73 5.83 16.37
C ASN A 195 -8.07 5.53 17.72
N TYR A 196 -7.32 4.44 17.81
CA TYR A 196 -6.45 4.13 18.94
C TYR A 196 -5.37 5.21 19.15
N LEU A 197 -4.51 5.47 18.16
CA LEU A 197 -3.43 6.46 18.26
C LEU A 197 -3.98 7.86 18.55
N ALA A 198 -5.01 8.32 17.85
CA ALA A 198 -5.68 9.59 18.06
C ALA A 198 -6.38 9.67 19.43
N SER A 199 -7.02 8.59 19.91
CA SER A 199 -7.56 8.54 21.28
C SER A 199 -6.48 8.67 22.35
N ARG A 200 -5.23 8.34 22.00
CA ARG A 200 -4.04 8.49 22.84
C ARG A 200 -3.20 9.73 22.51
N GLY A 201 -3.62 10.56 21.56
CA GLY A 201 -2.85 11.74 21.11
C GLY A 201 -1.54 11.41 20.40
N LEU A 202 -1.40 10.21 19.86
CA LEU A 202 -0.21 9.73 19.15
C LEU A 202 -0.36 9.89 17.63
N THR A 203 0.75 10.16 16.95
CA THR A 203 0.88 10.15 15.49
C THR A 203 1.52 8.85 15.00
N TRP A 204 1.58 8.66 13.68
CA TRP A 204 2.30 7.55 13.07
C TRP A 204 3.81 7.58 13.36
N LYS A 205 4.37 8.76 13.66
CA LYS A 205 5.79 8.91 13.97
C LYS A 205 6.10 8.38 15.37
N GLU A 206 5.27 8.68 16.38
CA GLU A 206 5.45 8.07 17.71
C GLU A 206 5.28 6.55 17.62
N MET A 207 4.28 6.05 16.89
CA MET A 207 4.11 4.60 16.68
C MET A 207 5.35 3.97 16.03
N LEU A 208 5.92 4.61 14.99
CA LEU A 208 7.15 4.16 14.34
C LEU A 208 8.30 4.15 15.35
N GLN A 209 8.47 5.21 16.14
CA GLN A 209 9.54 5.32 17.12
C GLN A 209 9.43 4.25 18.23
N GLU A 210 8.23 4.01 18.77
CA GLU A 210 7.98 2.92 19.71
C GLU A 210 8.26 1.55 19.10
N SER A 211 7.89 1.36 17.83
CA SER A 211 8.14 0.11 17.10
C SER A 211 9.64 -0.12 16.84
N LEU A 212 10.39 0.94 16.53
CA LEU A 212 11.85 0.87 16.36
C LEU A 212 12.56 0.57 17.69
N LEU A 213 12.10 1.14 18.80
CA LEU A 213 12.60 0.79 20.13
C LEU A 213 12.28 -0.67 20.48
N ALA A 214 11.09 -1.16 20.14
CA ALA A 214 10.71 -2.56 20.30
C ALA A 214 11.57 -3.50 19.43
N LEU A 215 11.90 -3.09 18.21
CA LEU A 215 12.84 -3.80 17.33
C LEU A 215 14.24 -3.87 17.93
N GLN A 216 14.77 -2.74 18.43
CA GLN A 216 16.09 -2.68 19.05
C GLN A 216 16.19 -3.57 20.31
N ARG A 217 15.09 -3.71 21.05
CA ARG A 217 14.98 -4.60 22.22
C ARG A 217 14.71 -6.06 21.87
N GLY A 218 14.60 -6.41 20.59
CA GLY A 218 14.26 -7.77 20.13
C GLY A 218 12.82 -8.19 20.41
N LYS A 219 11.93 -7.27 20.78
CA LYS A 219 10.50 -7.55 20.95
C LYS A 219 9.78 -7.64 19.62
N PHE A 220 10.17 -6.82 18.65
CA PHE A 220 9.71 -6.89 17.26
C PHE A 220 10.80 -7.47 16.36
N ALA A 221 10.41 -8.08 15.25
CA ALA A 221 11.30 -8.62 14.23
C ALA A 221 10.82 -8.24 12.83
N LEU A 222 11.75 -8.06 11.90
CA LEU A 222 11.48 -7.86 10.48
C LEU A 222 11.86 -9.11 9.70
N ALA A 223 11.18 -9.37 8.59
CA ALA A 223 11.55 -10.47 7.70
C ALA A 223 12.97 -10.30 7.11
N ASP A 224 13.38 -9.07 6.83
CA ASP A 224 14.75 -8.73 6.46
C ASP A 224 15.57 -8.33 7.70
N TYR A 225 16.44 -9.24 8.13
CA TYR A 225 17.29 -9.04 9.32
C TYR A 225 18.40 -8.00 9.13
N HIS A 226 18.68 -7.57 7.89
CA HIS A 226 19.62 -6.47 7.64
C HIS A 226 19.02 -5.10 7.95
N VAL A 227 17.70 -5.00 8.06
CA VAL A 227 17.02 -3.75 8.38
C VAL A 227 17.09 -3.49 9.89
N THR A 228 17.86 -2.47 10.27
CA THR A 228 18.01 -2.00 11.66
C THR A 228 17.45 -0.59 11.84
N THR A 229 17.39 -0.08 13.07
CA THR A 229 16.84 1.26 13.36
C THR A 229 17.58 2.41 12.66
N ASN A 230 18.81 2.18 12.23
CA ASN A 230 19.69 3.22 11.67
C ASN A 230 19.94 3.04 10.17
N VAL A 231 19.33 2.03 9.54
CA VAL A 231 19.54 1.79 8.11
C VAL A 231 18.81 2.84 7.28
N ILE A 232 19.48 3.37 6.26
CA ILE A 232 18.87 4.31 5.32
C ILE A 232 18.08 3.50 4.29
N LEU A 233 16.77 3.70 4.25
CA LEU A 233 15.88 3.02 3.31
C LEU A 233 15.28 4.01 2.32
N CYS A 234 15.03 3.54 1.09
CA CYS A 234 14.13 4.24 0.20
C CYS A 234 12.68 4.14 0.72
N TYR A 235 11.81 4.99 0.19
CA TYR A 235 10.39 5.00 0.57
C TYR A 235 9.73 3.62 0.47
N CYS A 236 9.99 2.85 -0.60
CA CYS A 236 9.44 1.52 -0.78
C CYS A 236 9.84 0.54 0.34
N CYS A 237 11.14 0.43 0.63
CA CYS A 237 11.65 -0.47 1.68
C CYS A 237 11.22 0.00 3.07
N GLY A 238 11.24 1.32 3.30
CA GLY A 238 10.75 1.91 4.53
C GLY A 238 9.27 1.61 4.76
N LEU A 239 8.44 1.74 3.72
CA LEU A 239 7.01 1.43 3.79
C LEU A 239 6.76 -0.07 4.02
N HIS A 240 7.55 -0.95 3.40
CA HIS A 240 7.44 -2.40 3.63
C HIS A 240 7.77 -2.75 5.08
N SER A 241 8.93 -2.31 5.56
CA SER A 241 9.38 -2.53 6.94
C SER A 241 8.40 -1.91 7.95
N PHE A 242 7.91 -0.70 7.67
CA PHE A 242 6.93 -0.04 8.52
C PHE A 242 5.61 -0.80 8.61
N ARG A 243 5.14 -1.43 7.52
CA ARG A 243 3.93 -2.26 7.57
C ARG A 243 4.09 -3.47 8.49
N GLU A 244 5.26 -4.09 8.50
CA GLU A 244 5.56 -5.20 9.41
C GLU A 244 5.64 -4.73 10.87
N LEU A 245 6.27 -3.58 11.12
CA LEU A 245 6.33 -2.97 12.45
C LEU A 245 4.93 -2.56 12.94
N ALA A 246 4.13 -1.93 12.09
CA ALA A 246 2.76 -1.52 12.41
C ALA A 246 1.85 -2.73 12.68
N TYR A 247 2.05 -3.84 11.97
CA TYR A 247 1.34 -5.09 12.26
C TYR A 247 1.65 -5.59 13.68
N GLN A 248 2.93 -5.64 14.04
CA GLN A 248 3.36 -6.07 15.38
C GLN A 248 2.92 -5.10 16.47
N TYR A 249 2.95 -3.79 16.19
CA TYR A 249 2.39 -2.77 17.06
C TYR A 249 0.92 -3.05 17.35
N ARG A 250 0.11 -3.22 16.31
CA ARG A 250 -1.31 -3.55 16.42
C ARG A 250 -1.54 -4.87 17.18
N GLN A 251 -0.72 -5.89 16.94
CA GLN A 251 -0.81 -7.17 17.63
C GLN A 251 -0.54 -7.05 19.14
N ASN A 252 0.26 -6.06 19.55
CA ASN A 252 0.62 -5.81 20.95
C ASN A 252 -0.31 -4.83 21.69
N ILE A 253 -1.34 -4.27 21.03
CA ILE A 253 -2.34 -3.44 21.71
C ILE A 253 -3.16 -4.34 22.65
N PRO A 254 -3.28 -4.01 23.95
CA PRO A 254 -4.06 -4.80 24.90
C PRO A 254 -5.53 -4.95 24.46
N ALA A 255 -6.09 -6.15 24.60
CA ALA A 255 -7.47 -6.42 24.19
C ALA A 255 -8.51 -5.54 24.93
N ALA A 256 -8.22 -5.15 26.17
CA ALA A 256 -9.06 -4.25 26.96
C ALA A 256 -9.14 -2.82 26.38
N GLU A 257 -8.17 -2.42 25.55
CA GLU A 257 -8.13 -1.12 24.89
C GLU A 257 -8.78 -1.16 23.49
N LEU A 258 -9.37 -2.30 23.12
CA LEU A 258 -10.00 -2.54 21.82
C LEU A 258 -11.49 -2.88 22.00
N PRO A 259 -12.35 -2.51 21.05
CA PRO A 259 -13.77 -2.88 21.11
C PRO A 259 -13.98 -4.40 21.11
N GLU A 260 -14.96 -4.88 21.88
CA GLU A 260 -15.34 -6.30 21.94
C GLU A 260 -15.70 -6.86 20.55
N SER A 261 -16.33 -6.04 19.71
CA SER A 261 -16.66 -6.37 18.33
C SER A 261 -15.45 -6.70 17.44
N VAL A 262 -14.23 -6.41 17.90
CA VAL A 262 -12.96 -6.76 17.26
C VAL A 262 -12.32 -7.96 17.93
N THR A 263 -12.31 -8.01 19.26
CA THR A 263 -11.60 -9.04 20.04
C THR A 263 -12.37 -10.37 20.12
N ALA A 264 -13.70 -10.35 19.99
CA ALA A 264 -14.54 -11.55 20.02
C ALA A 264 -14.52 -12.37 18.71
N ARG A 265 -13.89 -11.86 17.64
CA ARG A 265 -13.90 -12.53 16.33
C ARG A 265 -12.99 -13.77 16.36
N PRO A 266 -13.42 -14.90 15.77
CA PRO A 266 -12.56 -16.07 15.64
C PRO A 266 -11.38 -15.77 14.70
N ASN A 267 -10.22 -16.34 15.00
CA ASN A 267 -9.04 -16.22 14.15
C ASN A 267 -9.24 -16.91 12.79
N CYS A 268 -8.83 -16.24 11.72
CA CYS A 268 -8.73 -16.86 10.41
C CYS A 268 -7.61 -17.90 10.41
N TYR A 269 -7.85 -19.10 9.90
CA TYR A 269 -6.81 -20.14 9.78
C TYR A 269 -5.60 -19.71 8.93
N TRP A 270 -5.82 -18.78 8.00
CA TRP A 270 -4.77 -18.22 7.13
C TRP A 270 -4.10 -16.97 7.73
N GLY A 271 -4.63 -16.44 8.83
CA GLY A 271 -4.09 -15.29 9.56
C GLY A 271 -3.71 -14.11 8.66
N ARG A 272 -2.56 -13.50 8.95
CA ARG A 272 -1.95 -12.43 8.14
C ARG A 272 -1.78 -12.74 6.65
N ASN A 273 -1.68 -14.02 6.29
CA ASN A 273 -1.46 -14.48 4.91
C ASN A 273 -2.77 -14.77 4.14
N CYS A 274 -3.92 -14.50 4.76
CA CYS A 274 -5.22 -14.79 4.16
C CYS A 274 -5.48 -13.96 2.89
N ARG A 275 -5.52 -14.58 1.71
CA ARG A 275 -5.84 -13.87 0.45
C ARG A 275 -7.29 -13.40 0.38
N THR A 276 -8.21 -14.07 1.08
CA THR A 276 -9.64 -13.71 1.10
C THR A 276 -9.96 -12.58 2.07
N GLN A 277 -8.98 -12.10 2.86
CA GLN A 277 -9.20 -10.99 3.79
C GLN A 277 -9.67 -9.73 3.07
N VAL A 278 -9.32 -9.53 1.79
CA VAL A 278 -9.80 -8.40 0.97
C VAL A 278 -11.32 -8.35 0.77
N LYS A 279 -12.05 -9.43 1.08
CA LYS A 279 -13.51 -9.49 0.96
C LYS A 279 -14.17 -9.07 2.28
N ALA A 280 -14.99 -8.01 2.24
CA ALA A 280 -15.57 -7.36 3.43
C ALA A 280 -16.29 -8.34 4.36
N HIS A 281 -17.18 -9.18 3.84
CA HIS A 281 -17.91 -10.18 4.61
C HIS A 281 -16.96 -11.14 5.36
N HIS A 282 -15.89 -11.60 4.72
CA HIS A 282 -14.90 -12.48 5.35
C HIS A 282 -14.13 -11.76 6.46
N ALA A 283 -13.72 -10.52 6.23
CA ALA A 283 -12.93 -9.75 7.19
C ALA A 283 -13.73 -9.22 8.40
N MET A 284 -15.02 -8.98 8.23
CA MET A 284 -15.92 -8.70 9.35
C MET A 284 -16.11 -9.93 10.24
N LYS A 285 -16.08 -11.13 9.64
CA LYS A 285 -16.33 -12.38 10.34
C LYS A 285 -15.10 -12.94 11.08
N PHE A 286 -13.89 -12.74 10.56
CA PHE A 286 -12.67 -13.33 11.10
C PHE A 286 -11.63 -12.27 11.52
N ASN A 287 -10.86 -12.57 12.56
CA ASN A 287 -9.64 -11.83 12.90
C ASN A 287 -8.46 -12.27 12.02
N HIS A 288 -7.68 -11.30 11.53
CA HIS A 288 -6.45 -11.52 10.75
C HIS A 288 -5.19 -10.98 11.45
N ILE A 289 -5.35 -10.38 12.64
CA ILE A 289 -4.23 -10.07 13.55
C ILE A 289 -3.90 -11.36 14.33
N CYS A 290 -3.47 -12.38 13.59
CA CYS A 290 -3.04 -13.69 14.08
C CYS A 290 -2.15 -14.38 13.03
N GLU A 291 -1.36 -15.34 13.48
CA GLU A 291 -0.50 -16.14 12.61
C GLU A 291 -1.29 -17.21 11.84
N GLN A 292 -0.72 -17.67 10.72
CA GLN A 292 -1.28 -18.75 9.93
C GLN A 292 -1.14 -20.08 10.67
N THR A 293 -2.24 -20.81 10.80
CA THR A 293 -2.29 -22.11 11.51
C THR A 293 -2.57 -23.28 10.57
N ARG A 294 -3.08 -23.03 9.36
CA ARG A 294 -3.29 -24.05 8.34
C ARG A 294 -2.34 -23.84 7.17
N PHE A 295 -1.62 -24.88 6.79
CA PHE A 295 -0.77 -24.92 5.59
C PHE A 295 -1.38 -25.99 4.69
N LYS A 296 -1.83 -25.61 3.48
CA LYS A 296 -2.23 -26.60 2.48
C LYS A 296 -0.93 -27.24 1.97
N ASN A 297 -0.85 -28.56 2.03
CA ASN A 297 0.13 -29.34 1.26
C ASN A 297 -0.14 -29.19 -0.24
#